data_AF-A0A3B9VWR0-F1
#
_entry.id   AF-A0A3B9VWR0-F1
#
_cell.length_a   1.000
_cell.length_b   1.000
_cell.length_c   1.000
_cell.angle_alpha   90.00
_cell.angle_beta   90.00
_cell.angle_gamma   90.00
#
_symmetry.space_group_name_H-M   'P 1'
#
loop_
_entity.id
_entity.type
_entity.pdbx_description
1 polymer ?
#
loop_
_entity_poly.entity_id
_entity_poly.type
_entity_poly.pdbx_seq_one_letter_code
_entity_poly.pdbx_strand_id
1 'polypeptide(L)'
;SSLGRFVNSSHLWSVELFFMFMVVHLWLKFWMAAWRGGRILTWITGMFSFVVSIVAAFTGYLLQTNFDSQWIAFEAKDALNAVGVGAWFNVANLGQIFVWHVTLLPLAVGAIVVLHVLLVRVHGVAPPLEVTEGDAQLLHNGPESTGPEDITR
;
A
#
# COMPACT_ATOMS: atom_id res chain seq x y z
N SER A 1 6.70 22.77 -23.55
CA SER A 1 6.42 23.76 -22.49
C SER A 1 7.17 23.40 -21.21
N SER A 2 7.63 24.39 -20.43
CA SER A 2 8.24 24.16 -19.11
C SER A 2 7.24 23.57 -18.10
N LEU A 3 5.99 24.06 -18.12
CA LEU A 3 4.92 23.59 -17.24
C LEU A 3 4.61 22.10 -17.46
N GLY A 4 4.54 21.66 -18.72
CA GLY A 4 4.30 20.24 -19.03
C GLY A 4 5.40 19.32 -18.51
N ARG A 5 6.67 19.74 -18.61
CA ARG A 5 7.81 18.99 -18.06
C ARG A 5 7.76 18.93 -16.54
N PHE A 6 7.41 20.04 -15.89
CA PHE A 6 7.23 20.09 -14.44
C PHE A 6 6.14 19.12 -13.98
N VAL A 7 4.92 19.21 -14.54
CA VAL A 7 3.80 18.33 -14.18
C VAL A 7 4.14 16.85 -14.41
N ASN A 8 4.77 16.53 -15.54
CA ASN A 8 5.19 15.17 -15.85
C ASN A 8 6.22 14.64 -14.82
N SER A 9 7.22 15.45 -14.49
CA SER A 9 8.23 15.06 -13.51
C SER A 9 7.65 14.92 -12.11
N SER A 10 6.81 15.86 -11.67
CA SER A 10 6.12 15.78 -10.39
C SER A 10 5.21 14.54 -10.30
N HIS A 11 4.49 14.21 -11.37
CA HIS A 11 3.64 13.02 -11.42
C HIS A 11 4.47 11.73 -11.26
N LEU A 12 5.56 11.59 -12.02
CA LEU A 12 6.46 10.43 -11.93
C LEU A 12 7.03 10.25 -10.51
N TRP A 13 7.63 11.31 -9.95
CA TRP A 13 8.20 11.24 -8.60
C TRP A 13 7.15 11.03 -7.51
N SER A 14 5.94 11.58 -7.66
CA SER A 14 4.85 11.35 -6.70
C SER A 14 4.43 9.88 -6.69
N VAL A 15 4.38 9.22 -7.84
CA VAL A 15 4.05 7.79 -7.93
C VAL A 15 5.13 6.93 -7.29
N GLU A 16 6.41 7.21 -7.53
CA GLU A 16 7.52 6.49 -6.90
C GLU A 16 7.48 6.58 -5.37
N LEU A 17 7.32 7.80 -4.84
CA LEU A 17 7.18 8.02 -3.40
C LEU A 17 5.90 7.37 -2.85
N PHE A 18 4.79 7.46 -3.58
CA PHE A 18 3.52 6.86 -3.17
C PHE A 18 3.67 5.34 -2.97
N PHE A 19 4.28 4.62 -3.92
CA PHE A 19 4.49 3.17 -3.76
C PHE A 19 5.50 2.83 -2.67
N MET A 20 6.57 3.61 -2.54
CA MET A 20 7.52 3.46 -1.44
C MET A 20 6.83 3.54 -0.07
N PHE A 21 6.01 4.59 0.14
CA PHE A 21 5.25 4.75 1.38
C PHE A 21 4.17 3.69 1.55
N MET A 22 3.51 3.25 0.49
CA MET A 22 2.50 2.17 0.55
C MET A 22 3.11 0.84 0.99
N VAL A 23 4.28 0.47 0.46
CA VAL A 23 4.99 -0.75 0.88
C VAL A 23 5.38 -0.66 2.34
N VAL A 24 5.99 0.46 2.77
CA VAL A 24 6.35 0.69 4.16
C VAL A 24 5.11 0.65 5.06
N HIS A 25 4.02 1.30 4.66
CA HIS A 25 2.77 1.30 5.40
C HIS A 25 2.19 -0.11 5.57
N LEU A 26 2.12 -0.88 4.48
CA LEU A 26 1.60 -2.24 4.50
C LEU A 26 2.47 -3.16 5.36
N TRP A 27 3.80 -3.11 5.20
CA TRP A 27 4.74 -3.92 5.99
C TRP A 27 4.67 -3.60 7.47
N LEU A 28 4.76 -2.32 7.85
CA LEU A 28 4.69 -1.90 9.25
C LEU A 28 3.36 -2.34 9.88
N LYS A 29 2.24 -2.11 9.19
CA LYS A 29 0.92 -2.49 9.72
C LYS A 29 0.69 -3.99 9.72
N PHE A 30 1.34 -4.74 8.83
CA PHE A 30 1.35 -6.18 8.86
C PHE A 30 2.07 -6.69 10.12
N TRP A 31 3.30 -6.24 10.37
CA TRP A 31 4.08 -6.69 11.53
C TRP A 31 3.51 -6.22 12.86
N MET A 32 2.81 -5.07 12.89
CA MET A 32 2.05 -4.62 14.06
C MET A 32 0.73 -5.39 14.29
N ALA A 33 0.43 -6.39 13.46
CA ALA A 33 -0.83 -7.14 13.47
C ALA A 33 -2.08 -6.23 13.50
N ALA A 34 -2.05 -5.13 12.74
CA ALA A 34 -3.04 -4.04 12.82
C ALA A 34 -4.47 -4.48 12.44
N TRP A 35 -4.62 -5.64 11.80
CA TRP A 35 -5.90 -6.27 11.47
C TRP A 35 -6.65 -6.82 12.69
N ARG A 36 -5.96 -7.07 13.83
CA ARG A 36 -6.58 -7.59 15.06
C ARG A 36 -7.49 -6.55 15.72
N GLY A 37 -8.41 -7.02 16.58
CA GLY A 37 -9.25 -6.16 17.42
C GLY A 37 -10.35 -5.43 16.65
N GLY A 38 -11.10 -6.15 15.80
CA GLY A 38 -12.22 -5.60 15.04
C GLY A 38 -11.85 -4.80 13.78
N ARG A 39 -10.55 -4.64 13.48
CA ARG A 39 -10.04 -3.82 12.36
C ARG A 39 -9.82 -4.58 11.04
N ILE A 40 -10.40 -5.77 10.90
CA ILE A 40 -10.25 -6.60 9.68
C ILE A 40 -10.75 -5.85 8.44
N LEU A 41 -11.86 -5.10 8.55
CA LEU A 41 -12.38 -4.30 7.43
C LEU A 41 -11.42 -3.17 7.03
N THR A 42 -10.78 -2.52 8.00
CA THR A 42 -9.74 -1.51 7.74
C THR A 42 -8.55 -2.14 7.00
N TRP A 43 -8.16 -3.35 7.38
CA TRP A 43 -7.08 -4.08 6.71
C TRP A 43 -7.45 -4.45 5.28
N ILE A 44 -8.65 -5.01 5.07
CA ILE A 44 -9.15 -5.41 3.74
C ILE A 44 -9.23 -4.20 2.80
N THR A 45 -9.79 -3.08 3.26
CA THR A 45 -9.86 -1.85 2.45
C THR A 45 -8.47 -1.30 2.11
N GLY A 46 -7.48 -1.44 3.00
CA GLY A 46 -6.08 -1.11 2.72
C GLY A 46 -5.43 -2.03 1.68
N MET A 47 -5.75 -3.33 1.71
CA MET A 47 -5.29 -4.25 0.66
C MET A 47 -5.91 -3.92 -0.70
N PHE A 48 -7.21 -3.61 -0.73
CA PHE A 48 -7.88 -3.19 -1.97
C PHE A 48 -7.33 -1.88 -2.51
N SER A 49 -7.06 -0.88 -1.66
CA SER A 49 -6.47 0.38 -2.13
C SER A 49 -5.08 0.15 -2.75
N PHE A 50 -4.27 -0.75 -2.17
CA PHE A 50 -2.98 -1.13 -2.74
C PHE A 50 -3.11 -1.83 -4.10
N VAL A 51 -3.99 -2.82 -4.23
CA VAL A 51 -4.20 -3.56 -5.50
C VAL A 51 -4.72 -2.63 -6.60
N VAL A 52 -5.73 -1.80 -6.31
CA VAL A 52 -6.26 -0.85 -7.31
C VAL A 52 -5.20 0.18 -7.71
N SER A 53 -4.34 0.59 -6.78
CA SER A 53 -3.23 1.49 -7.09
C SER A 53 -2.20 0.85 -8.02
N ILE A 54 -1.91 -0.46 -7.89
CA ILE A 54 -1.03 -1.19 -8.84
C ILE A 54 -1.62 -1.13 -10.26
N VAL A 55 -2.93 -1.35 -10.41
CA VAL A 55 -3.61 -1.24 -11.71
C VAL A 55 -3.54 0.19 -12.25
N ALA A 56 -3.71 1.20 -11.39
CA ALA A 56 -3.55 2.61 -11.77
C ALA A 56 -2.12 2.90 -12.25
N ALA A 57 -1.09 2.45 -11.53
CA ALA A 57 0.31 2.63 -11.92
C ALA A 57 0.63 1.95 -13.26
N PHE A 58 0.15 0.72 -13.43
CA PHE A 58 0.31 -0.04 -14.66
C PHE A 58 -0.32 0.69 -15.85
N THR A 59 -1.59 1.09 -15.75
CA THR A 59 -2.28 1.82 -16.83
C THR A 59 -1.63 3.17 -17.14
N GLY A 60 -1.08 3.88 -16.14
CA GLY A 60 -0.33 5.12 -16.34
C GLY A 60 1.00 4.91 -17.05
N TYR A 61 1.68 3.81 -16.73
CA TYR A 61 2.91 3.41 -17.40
C TYR A 61 2.67 3.12 -18.89
N LEU A 62 1.55 2.47 -19.24
CA LEU A 62 1.18 2.23 -20.64
C LEU A 62 0.94 3.50 -21.45
N LEU A 63 0.55 4.61 -20.81
CA LEU A 63 0.35 5.90 -21.46
C LEU A 63 1.66 6.61 -21.83
N GLN A 64 2.83 6.11 -21.41
CA GLN A 64 4.11 6.70 -21.80
C GLN A 64 4.40 6.52 -23.29
N THR A 65 3.82 5.51 -23.94
CA THR A 65 3.96 5.21 -25.38
C THR A 65 5.40 5.05 -25.88
N ASN A 66 6.38 4.89 -24.99
CA ASN A 66 7.74 4.51 -25.32
C ASN A 66 7.82 3.01 -25.67
N PHE A 67 8.95 2.56 -26.22
CA PHE A 67 9.13 1.18 -26.68
C PHE A 67 8.81 0.14 -25.59
N ASP A 68 9.26 0.36 -24.36
CA ASP A 68 9.03 -0.55 -23.23
C ASP A 68 7.55 -0.63 -22.84
N SER A 69 6.88 0.51 -22.73
CA SER A 69 5.44 0.57 -22.45
C SER A 69 4.58 -0.09 -23.52
N GLN A 70 4.98 -0.02 -24.79
CA GLN A 70 4.29 -0.70 -25.89
C GLN A 70 4.49 -2.22 -25.81
N TRP A 71 5.72 -2.68 -25.56
CA TRP A 71 6.01 -4.10 -25.39
C TRP A 71 5.20 -4.69 -24.23
N ILE A 72 5.22 -4.04 -23.07
CA ILE A 72 4.45 -4.43 -21.88
C ILE A 72 2.94 -4.42 -22.17
N ALA A 73 2.43 -3.45 -22.94
CA ALA A 73 1.01 -3.41 -23.31
C ALA A 73 0.58 -4.66 -24.09
N PHE A 74 1.39 -5.13 -25.05
CA PHE A 74 1.04 -6.31 -25.84
C PHE A 74 1.12 -7.61 -25.03
N GLU A 75 2.16 -7.78 -24.22
CA GLU A 75 2.29 -8.93 -23.30
C GLU A 75 1.12 -9.00 -22.31
N ALA A 76 0.77 -7.85 -21.71
CA ALA A 76 -0.35 -7.78 -20.79
C ALA A 76 -1.70 -8.01 -21.50
N LYS A 77 -1.87 -7.52 -22.74
CA LYS A 77 -3.07 -7.80 -23.55
C LYS A 77 -3.24 -9.30 -23.77
N ASP A 78 -2.16 -10.01 -24.08
CA ASP A 78 -2.22 -11.45 -24.33
C ASP A 78 -2.54 -12.23 -23.06
N ALA A 79 -1.93 -11.87 -21.93
CA ALA A 79 -2.29 -12.42 -20.62
C ALA A 79 -3.77 -12.18 -20.26
N LEU A 80 -4.27 -10.96 -20.47
CA LEU A 80 -5.67 -10.59 -20.19
C LEU A 80 -6.67 -11.28 -21.12
N ASN A 81 -6.30 -11.52 -22.39
CA ASN A 81 -7.10 -12.31 -23.32
C ASN A 81 -7.19 -13.77 -22.87
N ALA A 82 -6.09 -14.35 -22.39
CA ALA A 82 -6.04 -15.74 -21.94
C ALA A 82 -6.97 -16.02 -20.76
N VAL A 83 -7.18 -15.04 -19.87
CA VAL A 83 -8.12 -15.13 -18.74
C VAL A 83 -9.54 -14.63 -19.07
N GLY A 84 -9.83 -14.33 -20.33
CA GLY A 84 -11.16 -13.92 -20.82
C GLY A 84 -11.55 -12.47 -20.54
N VAL A 85 -10.63 -11.63 -20.08
CA VAL A 85 -10.88 -10.23 -19.72
C VAL A 85 -10.72 -9.28 -20.92
N GLY A 86 -9.89 -9.65 -21.90
CA GLY A 86 -9.50 -8.74 -22.99
C GLY A 86 -10.60 -8.37 -23.99
N ALA A 87 -11.75 -9.04 -23.97
CA ALA A 87 -12.94 -8.60 -24.73
C ALA A 87 -13.51 -7.27 -24.23
N TRP A 88 -13.31 -6.95 -22.94
CA TRP A 88 -13.86 -5.75 -22.29
C TRP A 88 -12.79 -4.74 -21.92
N PHE A 89 -11.56 -5.20 -21.70
CA PHE A 89 -10.44 -4.38 -21.25
C PHE A 89 -9.20 -4.60 -22.12
N ASN A 90 -9.01 -3.73 -23.11
CA ASN A 90 -7.88 -3.79 -24.01
C ASN A 90 -6.80 -2.78 -23.61
N VAL A 91 -5.76 -3.29 -22.96
CA VAL A 91 -4.61 -2.48 -22.50
C VAL A 91 -3.75 -1.91 -23.62
N ALA A 92 -3.87 -2.43 -24.84
CA ALA A 92 -3.21 -1.86 -26.02
C ALA A 92 -4.04 -0.73 -26.67
N ASN A 93 -5.27 -0.49 -26.21
CA ASN A 93 -6.09 0.63 -26.68
C ASN A 93 -5.81 1.88 -25.85
N LEU A 94 -5.06 2.83 -26.41
CA LEU A 94 -4.69 4.08 -25.73
C LEU A 94 -5.88 4.91 -25.29
N GLY A 95 -6.93 5.01 -26.10
CA GLY A 95 -8.14 5.79 -25.75
C GLY A 95 -8.87 5.18 -24.55
N GLN A 96 -8.97 3.85 -24.51
CA GLN A 96 -9.56 3.14 -23.38
C GLN A 96 -8.72 3.33 -22.11
N ILE A 97 -7.40 3.10 -22.19
CA ILE A 97 -6.50 3.23 -21.04
C ILE A 97 -6.41 4.66 -20.52
N PHE A 98 -6.49 5.66 -21.39
CA PHE A 98 -6.54 7.07 -21.00
C PHE A 98 -7.75 7.35 -20.09
N VAL A 99 -8.95 6.91 -20.46
CA VAL A 99 -10.16 7.10 -19.64
C VAL A 99 -10.06 6.35 -18.31
N TRP A 100 -9.58 5.10 -18.34
CA TRP A 100 -9.40 4.31 -17.12
C TRP A 100 -8.41 4.98 -16.17
N HIS A 101 -7.25 5.39 -16.65
CA HIS A 101 -6.17 5.92 -15.81
C HIS A 101 -6.46 7.33 -15.30
N VAL A 102 -7.01 8.21 -16.13
CA VAL A 102 -7.20 9.62 -15.76
C VAL A 102 -8.49 9.83 -14.96
N THR A 103 -9.52 9.01 -15.20
CA THR A 103 -10.85 9.22 -14.61
C THR A 103 -11.26 8.09 -13.66
N LEU A 104 -11.41 6.86 -14.17
CA LEU A 104 -12.08 5.79 -13.40
C LEU A 104 -11.25 5.28 -12.22
N LEU A 105 -9.97 4.97 -12.44
CA LEU A 105 -9.09 4.41 -11.42
C LEU A 105 -8.77 5.42 -10.30
N PRO A 106 -8.46 6.72 -10.58
CA PRO A 106 -8.27 7.69 -9.51
C PRO A 106 -9.51 7.89 -8.64
N LEU A 107 -10.71 7.87 -9.24
CA LEU A 107 -11.97 7.92 -8.50
C LEU A 107 -12.16 6.69 -7.62
N ALA A 108 -11.88 5.50 -8.14
CA ALA A 108 -11.96 4.25 -7.38
C ALA A 108 -10.97 4.24 -6.20
N VAL A 109 -9.70 4.62 -6.43
CA VAL A 109 -8.70 4.78 -5.36
C VAL A 109 -9.17 5.80 -4.33
N GLY A 110 -9.62 6.97 -4.77
CA GLY A 110 -10.12 8.02 -3.88
C GLY A 110 -11.27 7.55 -2.98
N ALA A 111 -12.26 6.86 -3.56
CA ALA A 111 -13.39 6.32 -2.80
C ALA A 111 -12.96 5.27 -1.76
N ILE A 112 -12.09 4.34 -2.14
CA ILE A 112 -11.58 3.31 -1.22
C ILE A 112 -10.73 3.93 -0.12
N VAL A 113 -9.89 4.92 -0.45
CA VAL A 113 -9.05 5.64 0.52
C VAL A 113 -9.91 6.42 1.52
N VAL A 114 -10.96 7.11 1.06
CA VAL A 114 -11.90 7.80 1.96
C VAL A 114 -12.53 6.79 2.92
N LEU A 115 -13.05 5.66 2.43
CA LEU A 115 -13.60 4.61 3.27
C LEU A 115 -12.56 4.07 4.27
N HIS A 116 -11.34 3.78 3.81
CA HIS A 116 -10.26 3.29 4.64
C HIS A 116 -9.95 4.26 5.79
N VAL A 117 -9.81 5.56 5.50
CA VAL A 117 -9.54 6.60 6.50
C VAL A 117 -10.70 6.73 7.49
N LEU A 118 -11.95 6.66 7.03
CA LEU A 118 -13.11 6.67 7.92
C LEU A 118 -13.09 5.47 8.88
N LEU A 119 -12.77 4.27 8.39
CA LEU A 119 -12.66 3.07 9.22
C LEU A 119 -11.53 3.18 10.25
N VAL A 120 -10.39 3.78 9.88
CA VAL A 120 -9.30 4.09 10.83
C VAL A 120 -9.76 5.09 11.88
N ARG A 121 -10.53 6.11 11.51
CA ARG A 121 -11.05 7.12 12.45
C ARG A 121 -12.06 6.54 13.44
N VAL A 122 -12.89 5.60 13.00
CA VAL A 122 -13.90 4.94 13.85
C VAL A 122 -13.26 3.95 14.83
N HIS A 123 -12.33 3.11 14.37
CA HIS A 123 -11.75 2.04 15.20
C HIS A 123 -10.45 2.43 15.93
N GLY A 124 -9.93 3.63 15.66
CA GLY A 124 -8.65 4.10 16.18
C GLY A 124 -7.45 3.39 15.57
N VAL A 125 -6.25 3.82 15.98
CA VAL A 125 -4.98 3.19 15.58
C VAL A 125 -4.74 1.96 16.45
N ALA A 126 -4.24 0.87 15.84
CA ALA A 126 -3.91 -0.34 16.57
C ALA A 126 -2.90 -0.05 17.70
N PRO A 127 -3.19 -0.48 18.95
CA PRO A 127 -2.27 -0.32 20.06
C PRO A 127 -1.02 -1.18 19.85
N PRO A 128 0.11 -0.85 20.50
CA PRO A 128 1.30 -1.71 20.53
C PRO A 128 0.93 -3.12 21.01
N LEU A 129 1.66 -4.12 20.52
CA LEU A 129 1.47 -5.50 20.94
C LEU A 129 1.73 -5.62 22.45
N GLU A 130 0.81 -6.27 23.16
CA GLU A 130 0.98 -6.55 24.58
C GLU A 130 2.10 -7.57 24.76
N VAL A 131 2.98 -7.25 25.72
CA VAL A 131 4.09 -8.07 26.14
C VAL A 131 3.50 -9.21 26.99
N THR A 132 3.43 -10.43 26.44
CA THR A 132 2.93 -11.61 27.17
C THR A 132 3.77 -11.88 28.43
N GLU A 133 3.20 -12.53 29.45
CA GLU A 133 3.85 -12.80 30.75
C GLU A 133 5.28 -13.41 30.67
N GLY A 134 5.60 -14.13 29.59
CA GLY A 134 6.96 -14.66 29.36
C GLY A 134 8.06 -13.59 29.17
N ASP A 135 7.68 -12.40 28.70
CA ASP A 135 8.61 -11.27 28.53
C ASP A 135 8.69 -10.42 29.83
N ALA A 136 7.66 -10.47 30.69
CA ALA A 136 7.74 -9.90 32.04
C ALA A 136 8.78 -10.64 32.91
N GLN A 137 9.03 -11.91 32.61
CA GLN A 137 10.11 -12.69 33.20
C GLN A 137 11.51 -12.19 32.79
N LEU A 138 11.66 -11.57 31.62
CA LEU A 138 12.90 -10.90 31.19
C LEU A 138 13.13 -9.58 31.93
N LEU A 139 12.05 -8.88 32.30
CA LEU A 139 12.13 -7.67 33.14
C LEU A 139 12.47 -8.00 34.61
N HIS A 140 12.08 -9.19 35.10
CA HIS A 140 12.38 -9.64 36.46
C HIS A 140 13.77 -10.27 36.62
N ASN A 141 14.39 -10.76 35.54
CA ASN A 141 15.72 -11.38 35.54
C ASN A 141 16.86 -10.44 35.13
N GLY A 142 16.66 -9.11 35.19
CA GLY A 142 17.77 -8.16 35.13
C GLY A 142 18.78 -8.47 36.25
N PRO A 143 20.09 -8.27 36.05
CA PRO A 143 21.10 -8.64 37.05
C PRO A 143 20.71 -8.01 38.38
N GLU A 144 20.39 -8.87 39.35
CA GLU A 144 20.13 -8.47 40.73
C GLU A 144 21.30 -7.58 41.13
N SER A 145 21.03 -6.29 41.34
CA SER A 145 22.03 -5.39 41.86
C SER A 145 22.39 -5.97 43.22
N THR A 146 23.53 -6.65 43.30
CA THR A 146 24.17 -7.05 44.55
C THR A 146 24.45 -5.77 45.34
N GLY A 147 23.43 -5.30 46.05
CA GLY A 147 23.57 -4.28 47.07
C GLY A 147 24.50 -4.84 48.14
N PRO A 148 25.39 -4.03 48.72
CA PRO A 148 26.33 -4.52 49.71
C PRO A 148 25.55 -5.16 50.87
N GLU A 149 25.85 -6.42 51.18
CA GLU A 149 25.41 -7.08 52.40
C GLU A 149 25.72 -6.17 53.59
N ASP A 150 24.68 -5.72 54.29
CA ASP A 150 24.80 -5.05 55.59
C ASP A 150 25.19 -6.10 56.63
N ILE A 151 26.49 -6.21 56.86
CA ILE A 151 27.10 -7.12 57.85
C ILE A 151 27.01 -6.50 59.25
N THR A 152 25.81 -6.15 59.75
CA THR A 152 25.63 -5.80 61.18
C THR A 152 24.27 -6.15 61.76
N ARG A 153 24.08 -7.38 62.26
CA ARG A 153 23.52 -7.67 63.60
C ARG A 153 23.54 -9.15 63.96
#